data_AF-A0A3G9K8Q1-F1
#
_entry.id   AF-A0A3G9K8Q1-F1
#
_cell.length_a   1.000
_cell.length_b   1.000
_cell.length_c   1.000
_cell.angle_alpha   90.00
_cell.angle_beta   90.00
_cell.angle_gamma   90.00
#
_symmetry.space_group_name_H-M   'P 1'
#
loop_
_entity.id
_entity.type
_entity.pdbx_description
1 polymer ?
#
loop_
_entity_poly.entity_id
_entity_poly.type
_entity_poly.pdbx_seq_one_letter_code
_entity_poly.pdbx_strand_id
1 'polypeptide(L)'
;MKLGHHGGPNSNTPDYMATLSPEIVFQTGVYNLLWDQTLNALEGIRPLFFNCDDCIAANKPAFVVELDPNGMGINMDPAPKTIWHNSYAGCYVAFEGNRPGAVQEGWQRVADGYVFFDHSSRSLRNSWIKEDSSYSYVGDDSLRVTGWQNISGAWYYFDADGLMRTGWELIDGAWYWFDSSGAMAVGVRRVDGQYSEFSSDGRWVGYVSLRPGWSLINDAWYYVSNGSLAIGWQKIGGTWYWFDDAGKMAVGWRQVDGTWYFFEASGAMATGWDYIAGAWYWFESSGAMQTGWNQIGPNWYLLSESGAMKTGWASESGSWYYLDPTSGAMGTGWLQDGANWYYLAANGVMQSSCWIGSYYVLDSGAMARDQWVGQYYVGTDGLWDGRS
;
A
#
# COMPACT_ATOMS: atom_id res chain seq x y z
N MET A 1 -22.45 39.73 -4.45
CA MET A 1 -22.39 38.72 -5.53
C MET A 1 -22.82 37.36 -4.98
N LYS A 2 -23.66 36.62 -5.71
CA LYS A 2 -23.96 35.21 -5.39
C LYS A 2 -22.91 34.32 -6.06
N LEU A 3 -22.32 33.37 -5.33
CA LEU A 3 -21.44 32.36 -5.93
C LEU A 3 -22.21 31.49 -6.94
N GLY A 4 -21.61 31.28 -8.10
CA GLY A 4 -22.09 30.34 -9.11
C GLY A 4 -22.05 28.91 -8.56
N HIS A 5 -23.06 28.12 -8.89
CA HIS A 5 -23.19 26.71 -8.52
C HIS A 5 -22.89 26.44 -7.02
N HIS A 6 -23.38 27.30 -6.13
CA HIS A 6 -23.18 27.16 -4.68
C HIS A 6 -21.71 27.14 -4.22
N GLY A 7 -20.79 27.72 -4.99
CA GLY A 7 -19.34 27.66 -4.73
C GLY A 7 -18.64 26.46 -5.37
N GLY A 8 -19.37 25.69 -6.18
CA GLY A 8 -18.87 24.55 -6.94
C GLY A 8 -17.77 24.89 -7.95
N PRO A 9 -17.13 23.86 -8.52
CA PRO A 9 -15.98 24.02 -9.40
C PRO A 9 -16.39 24.67 -10.72
N ASN A 10 -15.42 25.30 -11.39
CA ASN A 10 -15.55 25.89 -12.73
C ASN A 10 -16.58 27.03 -12.86
N SER A 11 -17.16 27.51 -11.74
CA SER A 11 -18.20 28.55 -11.76
C SER A 11 -17.74 29.88 -11.16
N ASN A 12 -16.63 29.88 -10.43
CA ASN A 12 -16.12 31.02 -9.67
C ASN A 12 -14.60 31.17 -9.88
N THR A 13 -14.16 31.24 -11.14
CA THR A 13 -12.73 31.29 -11.47
C THR A 13 -12.06 32.53 -10.89
N PRO A 14 -10.75 32.47 -10.56
CA PRO A 14 -10.01 33.63 -10.05
C PRO A 14 -10.17 34.88 -10.92
N ASP A 15 -10.05 34.76 -12.24
CA ASP A 15 -10.20 35.88 -13.18
C ASP A 15 -11.60 36.49 -13.15
N TYR A 16 -12.64 35.65 -13.07
CA TYR A 16 -14.02 36.10 -12.99
C TYR A 16 -14.28 36.88 -11.69
N MET A 17 -13.84 36.32 -10.56
CA MET A 17 -13.98 36.95 -9.24
C MET A 17 -13.16 38.24 -9.13
N ALA A 18 -11.93 38.25 -9.66
CA ALA A 18 -11.07 39.43 -9.69
C ALA A 18 -11.63 40.55 -10.58
N THR A 19 -12.22 40.20 -11.74
CA THR A 19 -12.83 41.17 -12.65
C THR A 19 -14.04 41.86 -12.01
N LEU A 20 -14.87 41.10 -11.29
CA LEU A 20 -16.05 41.66 -10.60
C LEU A 20 -15.69 42.37 -9.30
N SER A 21 -14.62 41.94 -8.63
CA SER A 21 -14.14 42.43 -7.33
C SER A 21 -15.28 42.76 -6.35
N PRO A 22 -16.19 41.81 -6.07
CA PRO A 22 -17.35 42.07 -5.23
C PRO A 22 -16.95 42.39 -3.79
N GLU A 23 -17.59 43.38 -3.18
CA GLU A 23 -17.37 43.69 -1.77
C GLU A 23 -17.98 42.62 -0.83
N ILE A 24 -19.14 42.07 -1.21
CA ILE A 24 -19.88 41.05 -0.46
C ILE A 24 -20.16 39.84 -1.37
N VAL A 25 -19.90 38.64 -0.86
CA VAL A 25 -20.13 37.37 -1.54
C VAL A 25 -21.00 36.44 -0.69
N PHE A 26 -21.99 35.82 -1.34
CA PHE A 26 -22.92 34.88 -0.73
C PHE A 26 -22.77 33.48 -1.32
N GLN A 27 -22.51 32.49 -0.47
CA GLN A 27 -22.73 31.08 -0.79
C GLN A 27 -24.18 30.73 -0.42
N THR A 28 -24.98 30.40 -1.41
CA THR A 28 -26.35 29.89 -1.19
C THR A 28 -26.33 28.37 -1.20
N GLY A 29 -27.14 27.70 -0.37
CA GLY A 29 -27.24 26.24 -0.29
C GLY A 29 -26.84 25.68 1.09
N VAL A 30 -27.17 24.42 1.37
CA VAL A 30 -26.92 23.75 2.67
C VAL A 30 -25.47 23.24 2.79
N TYR A 31 -24.58 23.74 1.94
CA TYR A 31 -23.24 23.20 1.78
C TYR A 31 -22.23 24.10 2.50
N ASN A 32 -21.48 23.53 3.44
CA ASN A 32 -20.36 24.17 4.12
C ASN A 32 -19.02 23.85 3.42
N LEU A 33 -19.02 23.88 2.09
CA LEU A 33 -17.91 23.36 1.30
C LEU A 33 -17.54 24.34 0.18
N LEU A 34 -16.26 24.71 0.12
CA LEU A 34 -15.70 25.52 -0.95
C LEU A 34 -14.59 24.74 -1.63
N TRP A 35 -14.70 24.66 -2.96
CA TRP A 35 -13.65 24.08 -3.80
C TRP A 35 -12.42 24.97 -3.76
N ASP A 36 -11.22 24.37 -3.87
CA ASP A 36 -9.96 25.12 -3.79
C ASP A 36 -9.89 26.27 -4.78
N GLN A 37 -10.39 26.11 -6.00
CA GLN A 37 -10.46 27.20 -6.97
C GLN A 37 -11.28 28.39 -6.46
N THR A 38 -12.47 28.12 -5.92
CA THR A 38 -13.37 29.15 -5.38
C THR A 38 -12.77 29.78 -4.13
N LEU A 39 -12.19 28.97 -3.23
CA LEU A 39 -11.56 29.47 -2.01
C LEU A 39 -10.33 30.33 -2.33
N ASN A 40 -9.45 29.89 -3.24
CA ASN A 40 -8.31 30.67 -3.73
C ASN A 40 -8.77 32.01 -4.33
N ALA A 41 -9.85 32.01 -5.11
CA ALA A 41 -10.40 33.23 -5.67
C ALA A 41 -10.89 34.18 -4.57
N LEU A 42 -11.60 33.68 -3.56
CA LEU A 42 -12.06 34.45 -2.41
C LEU A 42 -10.91 34.99 -1.56
N GLU A 43 -9.87 34.19 -1.30
CA GLU A 43 -8.67 34.61 -0.58
C GLU A 43 -7.90 35.70 -1.34
N GLY A 44 -7.94 35.68 -2.68
CA GLY A 44 -7.28 36.68 -3.52
C GLY A 44 -7.96 38.06 -3.52
N ILE A 45 -9.29 38.11 -3.41
CA ILE A 45 -10.07 39.36 -3.41
C ILE A 45 -10.59 39.79 -2.02
N ARG A 46 -10.54 38.88 -1.04
CA ARG A 46 -10.91 39.08 0.39
C ARG A 46 -12.26 39.81 0.61
N PRO A 47 -13.37 39.38 -0.01
CA PRO A 47 -14.68 39.99 0.19
C PRO A 47 -15.23 39.65 1.58
N LEU A 48 -16.28 40.36 2.02
CA LEU A 48 -17.13 39.83 3.07
C LEU A 48 -17.82 38.56 2.56
N PHE A 49 -17.60 37.44 3.22
CA PHE A 49 -18.11 36.14 2.79
C PHE A 49 -19.12 35.57 3.78
N PHE A 50 -20.34 35.37 3.31
CA PHE A 50 -21.43 34.76 4.08
C PHE A 50 -21.96 33.49 3.40
N ASN A 51 -22.27 32.47 4.20
CA ASN A 51 -22.92 31.24 3.77
C ASN A 51 -24.20 30.99 4.58
N CYS A 52 -25.02 30.02 4.17
CA CYS A 52 -26.31 29.78 4.83
C CYS A 52 -26.18 29.38 6.32
N ASP A 53 -25.05 28.81 6.74
CA ASP A 53 -24.79 28.52 8.15
C ASP A 53 -24.67 29.80 8.97
N ASP A 54 -24.10 30.87 8.40
CA ASP A 54 -24.05 32.18 9.05
C ASP A 54 -25.48 32.73 9.29
N CYS A 55 -26.41 32.54 8.34
CA CYS A 55 -27.83 32.89 8.54
C CYS A 55 -28.48 32.10 9.67
N ILE A 56 -28.24 30.79 9.71
CA ILE A 56 -28.79 29.89 10.73
C ILE A 56 -28.24 30.29 12.11
N ALA A 57 -26.93 30.51 12.22
CA ALA A 57 -26.27 30.93 13.45
C ALA A 57 -26.79 32.30 13.95
N ALA A 58 -27.08 33.21 13.03
CA ALA A 58 -27.66 34.52 13.34
C ALA A 58 -29.18 34.52 13.56
N ASN A 59 -29.84 33.35 13.47
CA ASN A 59 -31.30 33.20 13.53
C ASN A 59 -32.03 34.10 12.52
N LYS A 60 -31.53 34.17 11.28
CA LYS A 60 -32.10 34.99 10.19
C LYS A 60 -32.58 34.11 9.03
N PRO A 61 -33.78 34.35 8.48
CA PRO A 61 -34.33 33.53 7.40
C PRO A 61 -33.68 33.79 6.04
N ALA A 62 -32.97 34.91 5.86
CA ALA A 62 -32.32 35.29 4.61
C ALA A 62 -31.23 36.34 4.84
N PHE A 63 -30.25 36.39 3.93
CA PHE A 63 -29.42 37.58 3.72
C PHE A 63 -30.27 38.66 3.04
N VAL A 64 -30.28 39.85 3.62
CA VAL A 64 -30.93 41.04 3.07
C VAL A 64 -29.85 42.09 2.95
N VAL A 65 -29.58 42.49 1.70
CA VAL A 65 -28.69 43.61 1.38
C VAL A 65 -29.57 44.81 1.06
N GLU A 66 -29.41 45.87 1.82
CA GLU A 66 -30.05 47.16 1.56
C GLU A 66 -29.12 47.97 0.65
N LEU A 67 -29.67 48.44 -0.47
CA LEU A 67 -28.93 49.25 -1.44
C LEU A 67 -29.50 50.65 -1.42
N ASP A 68 -28.68 51.64 -1.08
CA ASP A 68 -29.07 53.04 -1.08
C ASP A 68 -28.01 53.93 -1.78
N PRO A 69 -28.33 55.19 -2.12
CA PRO A 69 -27.38 56.08 -2.81
C PRO A 69 -26.10 56.40 -2.01
N ASN A 70 -26.08 56.18 -0.70
CA ASN A 70 -24.97 56.44 0.21
C ASN A 70 -24.18 55.18 0.57
N GLY A 71 -24.64 53.97 0.22
CA GLY A 71 -23.91 52.74 0.45
C GLY A 71 -24.74 51.46 0.42
N MET A 72 -24.13 50.39 0.92
CA MET A 72 -24.76 49.08 1.08
C MET A 72 -24.81 48.71 2.57
N GLY A 73 -25.99 48.31 3.04
CA GLY A 73 -26.19 47.67 4.34
C GLY A 73 -26.41 46.17 4.17
N ILE A 74 -26.10 45.38 5.20
CA ILE A 74 -26.49 43.97 5.26
C ILE A 74 -27.12 43.66 6.61
N ASN A 75 -28.21 42.90 6.60
CA ASN A 75 -28.89 42.43 7.80
C ASN A 75 -28.11 41.34 8.55
N MET A 76 -26.79 41.19 8.39
CA MET A 76 -25.99 40.19 9.11
C MET A 76 -25.19 40.90 10.20
N ASP A 77 -25.26 40.39 11.44
CA ASP A 77 -24.39 40.87 12.52
C ASP A 77 -22.99 40.30 12.28
N PRO A 78 -21.94 41.12 12.16
CA PRO A 78 -20.62 40.66 11.78
C PRO A 78 -19.87 39.99 12.94
N ALA A 79 -20.55 39.38 13.93
CA ALA A 79 -19.90 38.48 14.88
C ALA A 79 -18.94 37.58 14.08
N PRO A 80 -17.63 37.81 14.20
CA PRO A 80 -16.76 37.52 13.08
C PRO A 80 -16.53 36.02 13.02
N LYS A 81 -16.85 35.40 11.89
CA LYS A 81 -16.23 34.13 11.53
C LYS A 81 -14.73 34.37 11.52
N THR A 82 -14.03 33.63 12.38
CA THR A 82 -12.57 33.70 12.53
C THR A 82 -11.93 32.43 12.02
N ILE A 83 -12.52 31.27 12.29
CA ILE A 83 -12.06 29.97 11.81
C ILE A 83 -13.28 29.14 11.43
N TRP A 84 -13.25 28.56 10.24
CA TRP A 84 -14.36 27.78 9.68
C TRP A 84 -13.86 26.50 9.04
N HIS A 85 -14.51 25.38 9.34
CA HIS A 85 -14.16 24.10 8.74
C HIS A 85 -14.68 24.02 7.30
N ASN A 86 -13.77 23.92 6.33
CA ASN A 86 -14.11 23.67 4.94
C ASN A 86 -14.05 22.16 4.66
N SER A 87 -15.22 21.51 4.69
CA SER A 87 -15.33 20.05 4.55
C SER A 87 -14.77 19.50 3.23
N TYR A 88 -14.72 20.31 2.17
CA TYR A 88 -14.14 19.90 0.89
C TYR A 88 -12.61 19.92 0.92
N ALA A 89 -12.02 21.00 1.44
CA ALA A 89 -10.56 21.10 1.56
C ALA A 89 -10.01 20.18 2.66
N GLY A 90 -10.88 19.67 3.54
CA GLY A 90 -10.49 18.83 4.68
C GLY A 90 -9.60 19.58 5.65
N CYS A 91 -9.81 20.90 5.76
CA CYS A 91 -9.03 21.78 6.63
C CYS A 91 -9.86 22.98 7.10
N TYR A 92 -9.34 23.68 8.09
CA TYR A 92 -9.93 24.90 8.63
C TYR A 92 -9.35 26.12 7.94
N VAL A 93 -10.22 27.05 7.57
CA VAL A 93 -9.87 28.31 6.90
C VAL A 93 -10.03 29.45 7.89
N ALA A 94 -9.02 30.31 7.94
CA ALA A 94 -9.02 31.49 8.79
C ALA A 94 -9.56 32.74 8.08
N PHE A 95 -10.28 33.54 8.86
CA PHE A 95 -11.01 34.73 8.45
C PHE A 95 -10.67 35.92 9.35
N GLU A 96 -10.65 37.12 8.78
CA GLU A 96 -10.53 38.40 9.48
C GLU A 96 -11.82 39.17 9.25
N GLY A 97 -12.71 39.19 10.24
CA GLY A 97 -14.00 39.89 10.11
C GLY A 97 -14.86 39.36 8.95
N ASN A 98 -15.04 38.03 8.84
CA ASN A 98 -15.72 37.35 7.73
C ASN A 98 -15.01 37.47 6.35
N ARG A 99 -13.77 37.94 6.30
CA ARG A 99 -12.95 37.95 5.08
C ARG A 99 -11.97 36.77 5.06
N PRO A 100 -12.05 35.83 4.11
CA PRO A 100 -11.13 34.70 4.06
C PRO A 100 -9.71 35.14 3.76
N GLY A 101 -8.74 34.26 4.03
CA GLY A 101 -7.33 34.51 3.76
C GLY A 101 -6.61 35.21 4.91
N ALA A 102 -7.15 35.18 6.13
CA ALA A 102 -6.45 35.70 7.29
C ALA A 102 -5.31 34.75 7.65
N VAL A 103 -4.09 35.27 7.80
CA VAL A 103 -2.93 34.46 8.20
C VAL A 103 -3.02 34.19 9.69
N GLN A 104 -2.87 32.91 10.07
CA GLN A 104 -2.80 32.45 11.45
C GLN A 104 -1.51 31.67 11.68
N GLU A 105 -1.13 31.53 12.94
CA GLU A 105 0.06 30.79 13.34
C GLU A 105 -0.20 30.04 14.65
N GLY A 106 0.41 28.87 14.78
CA GLY A 106 0.33 28.03 15.97
C GLY A 106 -1.03 27.34 16.15
N TRP A 107 -1.23 26.83 17.37
CA TRP A 107 -2.47 26.16 17.75
C TRP A 107 -3.63 27.14 17.95
N GLN A 108 -4.75 26.84 17.30
CA GLN A 108 -5.99 27.57 17.44
C GLN A 108 -7.09 26.64 17.97
N ARG A 109 -7.86 27.13 18.95
CA ARG A 109 -9.01 26.38 19.49
C ARG A 109 -10.19 26.49 18.53
N VAL A 110 -10.77 25.35 18.19
CA VAL A 110 -12.05 25.22 17.48
C VAL A 110 -13.05 24.45 18.33
N ALA A 111 -14.30 24.34 17.86
CA ALA A 111 -15.35 23.61 18.57
C ALA A 111 -14.95 22.16 18.86
N ASP A 112 -14.36 21.50 17.86
CA ASP A 112 -14.07 20.07 17.89
C ASP A 112 -12.67 19.73 18.42
N GLY A 113 -11.86 20.73 18.77
CA GLY A 113 -10.51 20.50 19.28
C GLY A 113 -9.54 21.63 18.98
N TYR A 114 -8.33 21.27 18.56
CA TYR A 114 -7.26 22.20 18.22
C TYR A 114 -6.77 21.94 16.81
N VAL A 115 -6.50 23.00 16.06
CA VAL A 115 -5.94 22.96 14.70
C VAL A 115 -4.66 23.77 14.67
N PHE A 116 -3.73 23.45 13.77
CA PHE A 116 -2.45 24.15 13.67
C PHE A 116 -2.34 24.92 12.36
N PHE A 117 -1.85 26.16 12.42
CA PHE A 117 -1.52 26.98 11.26
C PHE A 117 -0.02 27.27 11.21
N ASP A 118 0.59 27.16 10.04
CA ASP A 118 2.02 27.35 9.78
C ASP A 118 2.30 28.67 9.07
N HIS A 119 1.82 29.77 9.63
CA HIS A 119 1.86 31.10 9.00
C HIS A 119 1.05 31.12 7.68
N SER A 120 -0.16 30.57 7.73
CA SER A 120 -1.03 30.37 6.56
C SER A 120 -2.50 30.66 6.91
N SER A 121 -3.34 30.77 5.89
CA SER A 121 -4.80 30.94 6.06
C SER A 121 -5.56 29.62 6.17
N ARG A 122 -4.86 28.49 6.09
CA ARG A 122 -5.46 27.14 6.05
C ARG A 122 -4.70 26.23 7.00
N SER A 123 -5.41 25.51 7.88
CA SER A 123 -4.77 24.65 8.85
C SER A 123 -4.06 23.47 8.18
N LEU A 124 -3.00 22.98 8.83
CA LEU A 124 -2.30 21.76 8.44
C LEU A 124 -3.16 20.51 8.62
N ARG A 125 -2.81 19.45 7.90
CA ARG A 125 -3.45 18.13 7.95
C ARG A 125 -2.41 17.03 7.69
N ASN A 126 -2.62 15.85 8.26
CA ASN A 126 -1.68 14.72 8.19
C ASN A 126 -0.22 15.14 8.47
N SER A 127 -0.02 16.00 9.45
CA SER A 127 1.24 16.73 9.63
C SER A 127 1.78 16.60 11.04
N TRP A 128 3.08 16.33 11.12
CA TRP A 128 3.84 16.42 12.36
C TRP A 128 4.11 17.87 12.71
N ILE A 129 3.81 18.24 13.94
CA ILE A 129 4.05 19.57 14.49
C ILE A 129 5.16 19.43 15.53
N LYS A 130 6.21 20.24 15.39
CA LYS A 130 7.32 20.28 16.35
C LYS A 130 7.34 21.62 17.06
N GLU A 131 7.21 21.57 18.37
CA GLU A 131 7.32 22.74 19.25
C GLU A 131 8.37 22.42 20.31
N ASP A 132 9.43 23.21 20.35
CA ASP A 132 10.60 22.98 21.19
C ASP A 132 11.16 21.54 21.07
N SER A 133 11.08 20.76 22.14
CA SER A 133 11.51 19.35 22.20
C SER A 133 10.35 18.34 22.06
N SER A 134 9.12 18.80 21.84
CA SER A 134 7.93 17.95 21.80
C SER A 134 7.37 17.86 20.37
N TYR A 135 6.74 16.74 20.08
CA TYR A 135 6.04 16.51 18.83
C TYR A 135 4.55 16.30 19.09
N SER A 136 3.72 16.85 18.22
CA SER A 136 2.28 16.58 18.13
C SER A 136 1.95 16.18 16.69
N TYR A 137 0.72 15.73 16.45
CA TYR A 137 0.26 15.40 15.11
C TYR A 137 -1.16 15.93 14.88
N VAL A 138 -1.42 16.42 13.67
CA VAL A 138 -2.77 16.74 13.20
C VAL A 138 -3.21 15.70 12.18
N GLY A 139 -4.42 15.17 12.35
CA GLY A 139 -5.01 14.14 11.51
C GLY A 139 -5.40 14.65 10.11
N ASP A 140 -6.06 13.78 9.34
CA ASP A 140 -6.56 14.10 8.00
C ASP A 140 -7.68 15.14 8.02
N ASP A 141 -8.38 15.23 9.15
CA ASP A 141 -9.41 16.20 9.55
C ASP A 141 -8.85 17.51 10.13
N SER A 142 -7.52 17.70 10.09
CA SER A 142 -6.78 18.83 10.66
C SER A 142 -6.80 18.94 12.19
N LEU A 143 -7.44 18.03 12.92
CA LEU A 143 -7.52 18.10 14.37
C LEU A 143 -6.29 17.47 15.03
N ARG A 144 -5.86 18.05 16.15
CA ARG A 144 -4.81 17.49 16.99
C ARG A 144 -5.25 16.12 17.51
N VAL A 145 -4.43 15.10 17.25
CA VAL A 145 -4.70 13.74 17.70
C VAL A 145 -4.28 13.53 19.16
N THR A 146 -4.92 12.57 19.81
CA THR A 146 -4.54 12.04 21.13
C THR A 146 -4.60 10.51 21.11
N GLY A 147 -4.04 9.87 22.13
CA GLY A 147 -4.04 8.41 22.28
C GLY A 147 -3.18 7.69 21.23
N TRP A 148 -3.54 6.43 20.97
CA TRP A 148 -2.84 5.56 20.02
C TRP A 148 -3.10 5.96 18.58
N GLN A 149 -2.03 6.15 17.80
CA GLN A 149 -2.11 6.52 16.40
C GLN A 149 -1.14 5.68 15.56
N ASN A 150 -1.63 5.13 14.45
CA ASN A 150 -0.77 4.48 13.46
C ASN A 150 -0.48 5.48 12.34
N ILE A 151 0.77 5.93 12.25
CA ILE A 151 1.19 6.94 11.29
C ILE A 151 2.29 6.30 10.43
N SER A 152 2.00 6.13 9.13
CA SER A 152 2.93 5.54 8.16
C SER A 152 3.47 4.15 8.56
N GLY A 153 2.65 3.33 9.22
CA GLY A 153 2.99 1.95 9.58
C GLY A 153 3.67 1.79 10.95
N ALA A 154 3.98 2.88 11.65
CA ALA A 154 4.47 2.85 13.02
C ALA A 154 3.39 3.32 14.00
N TRP A 155 3.38 2.72 15.19
CA TRP A 155 2.47 3.12 16.27
C TRP A 155 3.12 4.16 17.18
N TYR A 156 2.36 5.20 17.49
CA TYR A 156 2.73 6.30 18.39
C TYR A 156 1.64 6.44 19.45
N TYR A 157 2.00 7.03 20.58
CA TYR A 157 1.04 7.41 21.60
C TYR A 157 1.17 8.89 21.95
N PHE A 158 0.06 9.60 21.89
CA PHE A 158 -0.07 11.00 22.25
C PHE A 158 -0.84 11.11 23.56
N ASP A 159 -0.36 11.90 24.52
CA ASP A 159 -1.07 12.10 25.77
C ASP A 159 -2.35 12.95 25.60
N ALA A 160 -3.03 13.24 26.72
CA ALA A 160 -4.26 14.02 26.73
C ALA A 160 -4.08 15.46 26.18
N ASP A 161 -2.86 15.99 26.23
CA ASP A 161 -2.50 17.29 25.68
C ASP A 161 -2.04 17.20 24.22
N GLY A 162 -2.04 16.00 23.63
CA GLY A 162 -1.64 15.76 22.25
C GLY A 162 -0.13 15.72 22.04
N LEU A 163 0.66 15.57 23.11
CA LEU A 163 2.11 15.46 23.02
C LEU A 163 2.52 14.00 22.87
N MET A 164 3.36 13.73 21.88
CA MET A 164 3.90 12.41 21.58
C MET A 164 4.81 11.93 22.71
N ARG A 165 4.59 10.70 23.17
CA ARG A 165 5.39 10.07 24.22
C ARG A 165 6.62 9.37 23.65
N THR A 166 7.70 9.40 24.42
CA THR A 166 8.95 8.66 24.17
C THR A 166 9.39 7.97 25.46
N GLY A 167 10.19 6.92 25.36
CA GLY A 167 10.64 6.12 26.51
C GLY A 167 9.55 5.20 27.07
N TRP A 168 9.70 4.83 28.34
CA TRP A 168 8.75 3.96 29.05
C TRP A 168 7.46 4.69 29.42
N GLU A 169 6.31 4.10 29.09
CA GLU A 169 5.00 4.65 29.43
C GLU A 169 4.06 3.52 29.95
N LEU A 170 3.32 3.80 31.02
CA LEU A 170 2.31 2.88 31.55
C LEU A 170 0.94 3.30 31.02
N ILE A 171 0.38 2.51 30.11
CA ILE A 171 -0.88 2.81 29.42
C ILE A 171 -1.85 1.66 29.70
N ASP A 172 -3.00 1.98 30.30
CA ASP A 172 -4.07 1.01 30.63
C ASP A 172 -3.56 -0.25 31.37
N GLY A 173 -2.59 -0.06 32.29
CA GLY A 173 -2.05 -1.14 33.12
C GLY A 173 -0.98 -2.02 32.47
N ALA A 174 -0.54 -1.69 31.25
CA ALA A 174 0.59 -2.35 30.59
C ALA A 174 1.72 -1.34 30.30
N TRP A 175 2.96 -1.80 30.43
CA TRP A 175 4.13 -1.00 30.07
C TRP A 175 4.38 -1.09 28.57
N TYR A 176 4.71 0.04 27.96
CA TYR A 176 5.16 0.17 26.59
C TYR A 176 6.47 0.92 26.57
N TRP A 177 7.22 0.78 25.48
CA TRP A 177 8.39 1.60 25.23
C TRP A 177 8.32 2.20 23.84
N PHE A 178 8.59 3.50 23.76
CA PHE A 178 8.66 4.25 22.51
C PHE A 178 10.10 4.73 22.32
N ASP A 179 10.64 4.57 21.11
CA ASP A 179 12.00 5.02 20.84
C ASP A 179 12.10 6.56 20.80
N SER A 180 13.29 7.10 20.52
CA SER A 180 13.48 8.56 20.46
C SER A 180 12.74 9.24 19.30
N SER A 181 12.24 8.46 18.32
CA SER A 181 11.33 8.96 17.27
C SER A 181 9.86 8.89 17.69
N GLY A 182 9.55 8.23 18.81
CA GLY A 182 8.20 7.98 19.30
C GLY A 182 7.57 6.69 18.79
N ALA A 183 8.27 5.91 17.98
CA ALA A 183 7.75 4.64 17.47
C ALA A 183 7.73 3.59 18.57
N MET A 184 6.60 2.91 18.71
CA MET A 184 6.37 1.86 19.70
C MET A 184 7.24 0.62 19.40
N ALA A 185 7.92 0.11 20.43
CA ALA A 185 8.64 -1.15 20.36
C ALA A 185 7.69 -2.35 20.24
N VAL A 186 8.11 -3.30 19.41
CA VAL A 186 7.55 -4.66 19.32
C VAL A 186 8.70 -5.67 19.29
N GLY A 187 8.42 -6.89 19.74
CA GLY A 187 9.42 -7.96 19.80
C GLY A 187 10.57 -7.67 20.76
N VAL A 188 11.76 -8.21 20.47
CA VAL A 188 12.90 -8.03 21.38
C VAL A 188 13.66 -6.75 21.04
N ARG A 189 13.87 -5.90 22.05
CA ARG A 189 14.55 -4.61 21.93
C ARG A 189 15.55 -4.44 23.06
N ARG A 190 16.69 -3.81 22.74
CA ARG A 190 17.65 -3.42 23.77
C ARG A 190 17.28 -2.04 24.31
N VAL A 191 16.73 -2.00 25.51
CA VAL A 191 16.26 -0.80 26.21
C VAL A 191 17.06 -0.65 27.49
N ASP A 192 17.61 0.54 27.72
CA ASP A 192 18.41 0.85 28.93
C ASP A 192 19.54 -0.16 29.22
N GLY A 193 20.14 -0.67 28.15
CA GLY A 193 21.25 -1.64 28.22
C GLY A 193 20.84 -3.10 28.39
N GLN A 194 19.56 -3.40 28.63
CA GLN A 194 19.02 -4.76 28.78
C GLN A 194 18.08 -5.12 27.62
N TYR A 195 17.93 -6.41 27.33
CA TYR A 195 16.96 -6.85 26.33
C TYR A 195 15.59 -7.04 26.99
N SER A 196 14.58 -6.39 26.42
CA SER A 196 13.17 -6.49 26.80
C SER A 196 12.39 -7.06 25.64
N GLU A 197 11.40 -7.90 25.94
CA GLU A 197 10.45 -8.42 24.97
C GLU A 197 9.14 -7.65 25.06
N PHE A 198 8.62 -7.29 23.91
CA PHE A 198 7.33 -6.65 23.70
C PHE A 198 6.48 -7.55 22.81
N SER A 199 5.19 -7.69 23.11
CA SER A 199 4.24 -8.40 22.28
C SER A 199 4.01 -7.68 20.94
N SER A 200 3.22 -8.28 20.04
CA SER A 200 2.91 -7.68 18.74
C SER A 200 2.06 -6.40 18.84
N ASP A 201 1.33 -6.22 19.95
CA ASP A 201 0.63 -4.97 20.30
C ASP A 201 1.49 -4.04 21.18
N GLY A 202 2.77 -4.36 21.38
CA GLY A 202 3.76 -3.49 22.04
C GLY A 202 3.80 -3.55 23.56
N ARG A 203 3.01 -4.41 24.20
CA ARG A 203 3.03 -4.58 25.65
C ARG A 203 4.32 -5.24 26.07
N TRP A 204 4.98 -4.68 27.07
CA TRP A 204 6.16 -5.25 27.69
C TRP A 204 5.82 -6.57 28.39
N VAL A 205 6.49 -7.63 27.99
CA VAL A 205 6.36 -8.98 28.54
C VAL A 205 7.33 -9.18 29.70
N GLY A 206 8.56 -8.69 29.54
CA GLY A 206 9.61 -8.85 30.55
C GLY A 206 11.02 -8.71 29.96
N TYR A 207 12.02 -8.87 30.83
CA TYR A 207 13.41 -8.94 30.41
C TYR A 207 13.76 -10.32 29.84
N VAL A 208 14.61 -10.34 28.82
CA VAL A 208 15.13 -11.57 28.21
C VAL A 208 16.66 -11.56 28.25
N SER A 209 17.25 -12.73 28.50
CA SER A 209 18.70 -12.90 28.53
C SER A 209 19.19 -13.48 27.20
N LEU A 210 19.73 -12.63 26.33
CA LEU A 210 20.38 -13.06 25.10
C LEU A 210 21.89 -13.19 25.32
N ARG A 211 22.46 -14.31 24.86
CA ARG A 211 23.91 -14.55 24.82
C ARG A 211 24.41 -14.33 23.39
N PRO A 212 25.71 -14.01 23.19
CA PRO A 212 26.29 -14.01 21.86
C PRO A 212 26.04 -15.35 21.14
N GLY A 213 25.64 -15.27 19.87
CA GLY A 213 25.22 -16.42 19.09
C GLY A 213 23.70 -16.66 19.14
N TRP A 214 23.30 -17.90 18.92
CA TRP A 214 21.90 -18.32 18.86
C TRP A 214 21.26 -18.38 20.24
N SER A 215 20.05 -17.84 20.37
CA SER A 215 19.21 -17.93 21.57
C SER A 215 17.77 -18.23 21.18
N LEU A 216 17.15 -19.24 21.79
CA LEU A 216 15.73 -19.55 21.63
C LEU A 216 14.94 -18.90 22.77
N ILE A 217 13.99 -18.04 22.43
CA ILE A 217 13.14 -17.32 23.38
C ILE A 217 11.70 -17.41 22.87
N ASN A 218 10.78 -17.93 23.69
CA ASN A 218 9.35 -18.07 23.35
C ASN A 218 9.10 -18.64 21.94
N ASP A 219 9.72 -19.78 21.66
CA ASP A 219 9.62 -20.51 20.38
C ASP A 219 10.12 -19.74 19.14
N ALA A 220 10.84 -18.63 19.33
CA ALA A 220 11.50 -17.89 18.27
C ALA A 220 13.03 -17.89 18.46
N TRP A 221 13.76 -18.12 17.37
CA TRP A 221 15.21 -18.03 17.37
C TRP A 221 15.67 -16.60 17.13
N TYR A 222 16.67 -16.19 17.89
CA TYR A 222 17.36 -14.91 17.80
C TYR A 222 18.84 -15.18 17.63
N TYR A 223 19.54 -14.23 17.00
CA TYR A 223 21.00 -14.28 16.91
C TYR A 223 21.59 -12.96 17.38
N VAL A 224 22.57 -13.01 18.28
CA VAL A 224 23.31 -11.82 18.73
C VAL A 224 24.74 -11.88 18.20
N SER A 225 25.13 -10.84 17.47
CA SER A 225 26.47 -10.66 16.94
C SER A 225 27.02 -9.30 17.37
N ASN A 226 28.26 -9.25 17.85
CA ASN A 226 28.92 -8.01 18.30
C ASN A 226 28.10 -7.18 19.29
N GLY A 227 27.31 -7.84 20.14
CA GLY A 227 26.49 -7.20 21.17
C GLY A 227 25.13 -6.66 20.70
N SER A 228 24.79 -6.83 19.42
CA SER A 228 23.52 -6.39 18.82
C SER A 228 22.72 -7.57 18.27
N LEU A 229 21.39 -7.41 18.24
CA LEU A 229 20.47 -8.37 17.63
C LEU A 229 20.64 -8.37 16.11
N ALA A 230 20.63 -9.56 15.52
CA ALA A 230 20.53 -9.75 14.08
C ALA A 230 19.16 -9.28 13.58
N ILE A 231 19.15 -8.45 12.55
CA ILE A 231 17.96 -7.95 11.84
C ILE A 231 18.22 -8.12 10.33
N GLY A 232 17.17 -8.41 9.58
CA GLY A 232 17.24 -8.62 8.14
C GLY A 232 18.12 -9.81 7.74
N TRP A 233 18.72 -9.71 6.55
CA TRP A 233 19.58 -10.76 6.00
C TRP A 233 20.89 -10.91 6.75
N GLN A 234 21.21 -12.12 7.21
CA GLN A 234 22.44 -12.43 7.91
C GLN A 234 23.07 -13.73 7.38
N LYS A 235 24.36 -13.68 7.09
CA LYS A 235 25.14 -14.87 6.71
C LYS A 235 25.90 -15.38 7.93
N ILE A 236 25.43 -16.47 8.52
CA ILE A 236 25.95 -17.06 9.76
C ILE A 236 26.49 -18.45 9.45
N GLY A 237 27.79 -18.67 9.69
CA GLY A 237 28.43 -19.95 9.40
C GLY A 237 28.34 -20.37 7.93
N GLY A 238 28.30 -19.41 7.00
CA GLY A 238 28.17 -19.66 5.56
C GLY A 238 26.73 -19.81 5.05
N THR A 239 25.74 -19.91 5.94
CA THR A 239 24.32 -20.07 5.61
C THR A 239 23.58 -18.75 5.75
N TRP A 240 22.64 -18.46 4.85
CA TRP A 240 21.80 -17.28 4.92
C TRP A 240 20.56 -17.52 5.77
N TYR A 241 20.27 -16.54 6.62
CA TYR A 241 19.08 -16.45 7.48
C TYR A 241 18.47 -15.07 7.28
N TRP A 242 17.20 -14.93 7.62
CA TRP A 242 16.54 -13.63 7.69
C TRP A 242 15.89 -13.46 9.06
N PHE A 243 16.02 -12.28 9.63
CA PHE A 243 15.42 -11.91 10.91
C PHE A 243 14.47 -10.73 10.68
N ASP A 244 13.29 -10.76 11.29
CA ASP A 244 12.36 -9.63 11.20
C ASP A 244 12.86 -8.40 11.97
N ASP A 245 12.13 -7.29 11.90
CA ASP A 245 12.49 -6.08 12.62
C ASP A 245 12.50 -6.30 14.13
N ALA A 246 11.80 -7.31 14.65
CA ALA A 246 11.82 -7.74 16.05
C ALA A 246 13.00 -8.68 16.39
N GLY A 247 13.82 -9.05 15.39
CA GLY A 247 14.94 -9.98 15.47
C GLY A 247 14.56 -11.45 15.54
N LYS A 248 13.31 -11.80 15.24
CA LYS A 248 12.88 -13.20 15.14
C LYS A 248 13.33 -13.77 13.81
N MET A 249 14.04 -14.89 13.86
CA MET A 249 14.44 -15.65 12.68
C MET A 249 13.22 -16.15 11.93
N ALA A 250 13.18 -15.93 10.62
CA ALA A 250 12.13 -16.47 9.76
C ALA A 250 12.24 -17.99 9.61
N VAL A 251 11.08 -18.61 9.48
CA VAL A 251 10.88 -20.01 9.09
C VAL A 251 9.70 -20.05 8.12
N GLY A 252 9.73 -20.99 7.18
CA GLY A 252 8.73 -21.13 6.12
C GLY A 252 8.81 -20.04 5.04
N TRP A 253 7.68 -19.85 4.36
CA TRP A 253 7.54 -18.86 3.29
C TRP A 253 7.59 -17.43 3.82
N ARG A 254 8.40 -16.58 3.20
CA ARG A 254 8.50 -15.17 3.53
C ARG A 254 8.68 -14.32 2.28
N GLN A 255 7.90 -13.25 2.17
CA GLN A 255 8.14 -12.22 1.18
C GLN A 255 9.01 -11.12 1.80
N VAL A 256 10.12 -10.78 1.13
CA VAL A 256 11.05 -9.71 1.50
C VAL A 256 11.23 -8.83 0.28
N ASP A 257 10.89 -7.54 0.40
CA ASP A 257 10.99 -6.55 -0.68
C ASP A 257 10.32 -7.00 -1.99
N GLY A 258 9.14 -7.61 -1.88
CA GLY A 258 8.36 -8.12 -3.02
C GLY A 258 8.80 -9.48 -3.56
N THR A 259 9.93 -10.03 -3.11
CA THR A 259 10.47 -11.32 -3.56
C THR A 259 10.16 -12.43 -2.55
N TRP A 260 9.74 -13.61 -3.01
CA TRP A 260 9.47 -14.76 -2.16
C TRP A 260 10.74 -15.58 -1.90
N TYR A 261 10.90 -15.98 -0.64
CA TYR A 261 11.96 -16.85 -0.14
C TYR A 261 11.32 -17.95 0.71
N PHE A 262 12.03 -19.06 0.85
CA PHE A 262 11.67 -20.10 1.82
C PHE A 262 12.82 -20.31 2.79
N PHE A 263 12.49 -20.37 4.07
CA PHE A 263 13.43 -20.69 5.15
C PHE A 263 13.04 -22.04 5.73
N GLU A 264 13.98 -22.98 5.78
CA GLU A 264 13.76 -24.29 6.39
C GLU A 264 13.42 -24.16 7.89
N ALA A 265 13.03 -25.26 8.53
CA ALA A 265 12.78 -25.28 9.98
C ALA A 265 14.00 -24.86 10.82
N SER A 266 15.21 -25.02 10.27
CA SER A 266 16.47 -24.55 10.85
C SER A 266 16.68 -23.02 10.71
N GLY A 267 15.86 -22.36 9.88
CA GLY A 267 16.02 -20.98 9.43
C GLY A 267 16.94 -20.81 8.22
N ALA A 268 17.56 -21.89 7.72
CA ALA A 268 18.40 -21.82 6.54
C ALA A 268 17.57 -21.44 5.31
N MET A 269 18.02 -20.44 4.56
CA MET A 269 17.40 -20.04 3.30
C MET A 269 17.58 -21.13 2.24
N ALA A 270 16.47 -21.57 1.64
CA ALA A 270 16.48 -22.55 0.56
C ALA A 270 17.14 -21.99 -0.70
N THR A 271 17.86 -22.86 -1.42
CA THR A 271 18.43 -22.58 -2.75
C THR A 271 18.29 -23.84 -3.61
N GLY A 272 18.16 -23.66 -4.92
CA GLY A 272 17.94 -24.76 -5.85
C GLY A 272 16.53 -25.35 -5.77
N TRP A 273 16.41 -26.64 -6.10
CA TRP A 273 15.13 -27.36 -6.05
C TRP A 273 14.80 -27.74 -4.61
N ASP A 274 13.57 -27.44 -4.19
CA ASP A 274 13.05 -27.86 -2.89
C ASP A 274 11.61 -28.37 -3.02
N TYR A 275 11.27 -29.39 -2.25
CA TYR A 275 9.94 -30.03 -2.26
C TYR A 275 9.17 -29.64 -0.99
N ILE A 276 8.26 -28.69 -1.15
CA ILE A 276 7.59 -28.01 -0.04
C ILE A 276 6.10 -28.28 -0.15
N ALA A 277 5.53 -28.88 0.90
CA ALA A 277 4.09 -29.10 1.04
C ALA A 277 3.39 -29.75 -0.18
N GLY A 278 4.08 -30.65 -0.88
CA GLY A 278 3.50 -31.42 -1.99
C GLY A 278 3.83 -30.90 -3.40
N ALA A 279 4.65 -29.86 -3.53
CA ALA A 279 5.07 -29.33 -4.82
C ALA A 279 6.57 -29.01 -4.84
N TRP A 280 7.16 -29.05 -6.04
CA TRP A 280 8.54 -28.60 -6.26
C TRP A 280 8.58 -27.11 -6.53
N TYR A 281 9.58 -26.45 -5.98
CA TYR A 281 9.89 -25.03 -6.17
C TYR A 281 11.35 -24.88 -6.54
N TRP A 282 11.67 -23.85 -7.33
CA TRP A 282 13.04 -23.50 -7.66
C TRP A 282 13.40 -22.14 -7.07
N PHE A 283 14.49 -22.11 -6.33
CA PHE A 283 15.09 -20.91 -5.77
C PHE A 283 16.45 -20.68 -6.43
N GLU A 284 16.74 -19.44 -6.83
CA GLU A 284 18.08 -19.09 -7.32
C GLU A 284 19.13 -19.19 -6.21
N SER A 285 20.40 -19.00 -6.55
CA SER A 285 21.49 -18.94 -5.56
C SER A 285 21.34 -17.78 -4.56
N SER A 286 20.57 -16.75 -4.93
CA SER A 286 20.14 -15.65 -4.06
C SER A 286 19.02 -16.04 -3.09
N GLY A 287 18.41 -17.21 -3.27
CA GLY A 287 17.22 -17.67 -2.56
C GLY A 287 15.90 -17.16 -3.15
N ALA A 288 15.94 -16.33 -4.19
CA ALA A 288 14.72 -15.82 -4.81
C ALA A 288 13.94 -16.94 -5.51
N MET A 289 12.69 -17.14 -5.09
CA MET A 289 11.77 -18.09 -5.72
C MET A 289 11.45 -17.66 -7.15
N GLN A 290 11.52 -18.61 -8.09
CA GLN A 290 11.21 -18.35 -9.48
C GLN A 290 9.75 -18.69 -9.84
N THR A 291 9.25 -18.03 -10.87
CA THR A 291 7.94 -18.27 -11.51
C THR A 291 8.10 -18.29 -13.02
N GLY A 292 7.11 -18.84 -13.74
CA GLY A 292 7.13 -18.90 -15.20
C GLY A 292 8.15 -19.88 -15.77
N TRP A 293 8.55 -19.66 -17.02
CA TRP A 293 9.52 -20.51 -17.73
C TRP A 293 10.94 -20.27 -17.23
N ASN A 294 11.59 -21.34 -16.77
CA ASN A 294 12.94 -21.31 -16.22
C ASN A 294 13.81 -22.39 -16.87
N GLN A 295 14.98 -22.02 -17.36
CA GLN A 295 15.97 -22.97 -17.85
C GLN A 295 16.91 -23.35 -16.71
N ILE A 296 16.84 -24.61 -16.28
CA ILE A 296 17.60 -25.11 -15.13
C ILE A 296 18.46 -26.28 -15.63
N GLY A 297 19.76 -26.02 -15.76
CA GLY A 297 20.67 -26.93 -16.45
C GLY A 297 20.30 -27.07 -17.93
N PRO A 298 20.21 -28.30 -18.49
CA PRO A 298 19.87 -28.50 -19.89
C PRO A 298 18.37 -28.40 -20.20
N ASN A 299 17.51 -28.38 -19.17
CA ASN A 299 16.07 -28.55 -19.32
C ASN A 299 15.30 -27.25 -19.02
N TRP A 300 14.13 -27.11 -19.63
CA TRP A 300 13.16 -26.06 -19.31
C TRP A 300 12.09 -26.59 -18.36
N TYR A 301 11.66 -25.75 -17.43
CA TYR A 301 10.61 -26.04 -16.46
C TYR A 301 9.63 -24.88 -16.43
N LEU A 302 8.36 -25.17 -16.13
CA LEU A 302 7.32 -24.16 -15.98
C LEU A 302 6.86 -24.12 -14.54
N LEU A 303 7.11 -22.99 -13.87
CA LEU A 303 6.65 -22.72 -12.51
C LEU A 303 5.40 -21.85 -12.57
N SER A 304 4.39 -22.17 -11.78
CA SER A 304 3.17 -21.35 -11.67
C SER A 304 3.45 -19.98 -11.02
N GLU A 305 2.45 -19.11 -10.98
CA GLU A 305 2.54 -17.82 -10.25
C GLU A 305 2.80 -18.01 -8.75
N SER A 306 2.39 -19.14 -8.19
CA SER A 306 2.70 -19.50 -6.80
C SER A 306 4.12 -20.04 -6.62
N GLY A 307 4.87 -20.22 -7.71
CA GLY A 307 6.20 -20.87 -7.75
C GLY A 307 6.16 -22.39 -7.88
N ALA A 308 5.01 -23.03 -7.67
CA ALA A 308 4.89 -24.49 -7.78
C ALA A 308 5.14 -24.97 -9.22
N MET A 309 6.01 -25.96 -9.38
CA MET A 309 6.34 -26.58 -10.67
C MET A 309 5.15 -27.29 -11.28
N LYS A 310 4.84 -26.98 -12.54
CA LYS A 310 3.82 -27.68 -13.33
C LYS A 310 4.37 -28.99 -13.90
N THR A 311 3.48 -29.96 -14.02
CA THR A 311 3.70 -31.24 -14.69
C THR A 311 2.52 -31.55 -15.62
N GLY A 312 2.73 -32.46 -16.58
CA GLY A 312 1.74 -32.81 -17.60
C GLY A 312 1.51 -31.72 -18.64
N TRP A 313 0.33 -31.73 -19.26
CA TRP A 313 -0.06 -30.71 -20.24
C TRP A 313 -0.31 -29.35 -19.59
N ALA A 314 0.32 -28.31 -20.12
CA ALA A 314 0.12 -26.93 -19.70
C ALA A 314 -0.14 -26.03 -20.91
N SER A 315 -1.08 -25.09 -20.76
CA SER A 315 -1.33 -24.05 -21.76
C SER A 315 -0.79 -22.72 -21.25
N GLU A 316 0.07 -22.08 -22.04
CA GLU A 316 0.65 -20.77 -21.75
C GLU A 316 0.51 -19.89 -22.99
N SER A 317 -0.14 -18.72 -22.84
CA SER A 317 -0.38 -17.77 -23.94
C SER A 317 -0.99 -18.40 -25.21
N GLY A 318 -1.89 -19.38 -25.06
CA GLY A 318 -2.56 -20.05 -26.17
C GLY A 318 -1.76 -21.15 -26.86
N SER A 319 -0.52 -21.43 -26.41
CA SER A 319 0.27 -22.57 -26.86
C SER A 319 0.23 -23.69 -25.82
N TRP A 320 0.23 -24.95 -26.27
CA TRP A 320 0.30 -26.12 -25.40
C TRP A 320 1.72 -26.64 -25.31
N TYR A 321 2.10 -27.08 -24.11
CA TYR A 321 3.38 -27.66 -23.76
C TYR A 321 3.13 -28.92 -22.95
N TYR A 322 4.09 -29.84 -22.96
CA TYR A 322 4.08 -30.99 -22.08
C TYR A 322 5.30 -30.96 -21.17
N LEU A 323 5.05 -31.09 -19.87
CA LEU A 323 6.06 -31.16 -18.82
C LEU A 323 6.07 -32.59 -18.31
N ASP A 324 7.22 -33.23 -18.28
CA ASP A 324 7.34 -34.63 -17.85
C ASP A 324 6.68 -34.84 -16.47
N PRO A 325 5.75 -35.81 -16.30
CA PRO A 325 5.02 -35.99 -15.06
C PRO A 325 5.88 -36.27 -13.81
N THR A 326 7.10 -36.76 -14.00
CA THR A 326 7.99 -37.14 -12.90
C THR A 326 9.01 -36.05 -12.59
N SER A 327 9.66 -35.53 -13.62
CA SER A 327 10.77 -34.58 -13.51
C SER A 327 10.35 -33.13 -13.73
N GLY A 328 9.22 -32.88 -14.38
CA GLY A 328 8.76 -31.54 -14.78
C GLY A 328 9.49 -30.94 -15.99
N ALA A 329 10.47 -31.67 -16.56
CA ALA A 329 11.21 -31.18 -17.71
C ALA A 329 10.31 -31.06 -18.95
N MET A 330 10.42 -29.94 -19.66
CA MET A 330 9.68 -29.68 -20.89
C MET A 330 10.05 -30.69 -21.98
N GLY A 331 9.05 -31.37 -22.52
CA GLY A 331 9.19 -32.28 -23.64
C GLY A 331 9.49 -31.55 -24.94
N THR A 332 10.25 -32.21 -25.81
CA THR A 332 10.45 -31.81 -27.21
C THR A 332 10.42 -33.06 -28.10
N GLY A 333 10.12 -32.89 -29.38
CA GLY A 333 9.98 -33.98 -30.34
C GLY A 333 8.67 -34.75 -30.22
N TRP A 334 8.68 -36.00 -30.67
CA TRP A 334 7.52 -36.88 -30.60
C TRP A 334 7.29 -37.35 -29.16
N LEU A 335 6.08 -37.13 -28.67
CA LEU A 335 5.60 -37.51 -27.36
C LEU A 335 4.43 -38.48 -27.51
N GLN A 336 4.45 -39.58 -26.77
CA GLN A 336 3.30 -40.46 -26.61
C GLN A 336 2.63 -40.18 -25.27
N ASP A 337 1.33 -39.84 -25.30
CA ASP A 337 0.50 -39.72 -24.10
C ASP A 337 -0.77 -40.58 -24.29
N GLY A 338 -0.87 -41.62 -23.47
CA GLY A 338 -1.85 -42.70 -23.66
C GLY A 338 -1.75 -43.34 -25.05
N ALA A 339 -2.87 -43.34 -25.78
CA ALA A 339 -2.97 -43.93 -27.12
C ALA A 339 -2.57 -42.95 -28.26
N ASN A 340 -2.32 -41.69 -27.93
CA ASN A 340 -2.12 -40.62 -28.89
C ASN A 340 -0.63 -40.22 -28.95
N TRP A 341 -0.21 -39.80 -30.14
CA TRP A 341 1.09 -39.20 -30.36
C TRP A 341 0.93 -37.70 -30.63
N TYR A 342 1.85 -36.91 -30.12
CA TYR A 342 1.91 -35.46 -30.29
C TYR A 342 3.32 -35.08 -30.71
N TYR A 343 3.46 -33.93 -31.35
CA TYR A 343 4.77 -33.39 -31.68
C TYR A 343 4.97 -32.02 -31.03
N LEU A 344 5.99 -31.92 -30.18
CA LEU A 344 6.42 -30.70 -29.53
C LEU A 344 7.63 -30.15 -30.29
N ALA A 345 7.55 -28.91 -30.75
CA ALA A 345 8.66 -28.27 -31.44
C ALA A 345 9.88 -28.09 -30.51
N ALA A 346 11.03 -27.64 -31.05
CA ALA A 346 12.24 -27.43 -30.27
C ALA A 346 12.08 -26.40 -29.12
N ASN A 347 11.11 -25.48 -29.25
CA ASN A 347 10.73 -24.54 -28.20
C ASN A 347 9.61 -25.08 -27.28
N GLY A 348 9.26 -26.35 -27.39
CA GLY A 348 8.24 -27.04 -26.58
C GLY A 348 6.80 -26.87 -27.05
N VAL A 349 6.53 -26.01 -28.04
CA VAL A 349 5.16 -25.75 -28.49
C VAL A 349 4.61 -26.96 -29.25
N MET A 350 3.48 -27.49 -28.78
CA MET A 350 2.71 -28.52 -29.45
C MET A 350 2.24 -28.03 -30.81
N GLN A 351 2.61 -28.77 -31.86
CA GLN A 351 2.17 -28.51 -33.21
C GLN A 351 0.74 -29.04 -33.41
N SER A 352 -0.06 -28.31 -34.20
CA SER A 352 -1.43 -28.70 -34.55
C SER A 352 -1.77 -28.26 -35.98
N SER A 353 -2.70 -28.96 -36.60
CA SER A 353 -3.17 -28.72 -37.97
C SER A 353 -2.07 -28.65 -39.04
N CYS A 354 -0.99 -29.42 -38.89
CA CYS A 354 0.16 -29.35 -39.79
C CYS A 354 0.86 -30.70 -39.99
N TRP A 355 1.70 -30.75 -41.03
CA TRP A 355 2.55 -31.90 -41.33
C TRP A 355 3.89 -31.81 -40.57
N ILE A 356 4.29 -32.92 -39.95
CA ILE A 356 5.58 -33.14 -39.31
C ILE A 356 6.28 -34.28 -40.05
N GLY A 357 7.09 -33.94 -41.05
CA GLY A 357 7.61 -34.93 -41.99
C GLY A 357 6.46 -35.62 -42.74
N SER A 358 6.37 -36.94 -42.64
CA SER A 358 5.32 -37.75 -43.29
C SER A 358 4.10 -38.02 -42.41
N TYR A 359 4.00 -37.36 -41.25
CA TYR A 359 2.89 -37.50 -40.29
C TYR A 359 2.10 -36.20 -40.22
N TYR A 360 0.79 -36.29 -40.00
CA TYR A 360 -0.05 -35.11 -39.79
C TYR A 360 -0.55 -35.05 -38.35
N VAL A 361 -0.48 -33.88 -37.72
CA VAL A 361 -1.10 -33.61 -36.41
C VAL A 361 -2.37 -32.80 -36.60
N LEU A 362 -3.46 -33.27 -35.99
CA LEU A 362 -4.80 -32.68 -36.07
C LEU A 362 -4.86 -31.33 -35.34
N ASP A 363 -6.02 -30.66 -35.38
CA ASP A 363 -6.30 -29.44 -34.61
C ASP A 363 -6.11 -29.63 -33.09
N SER A 364 -6.46 -30.81 -32.59
CA SER A 364 -6.21 -31.27 -31.22
C SER A 364 -4.73 -31.55 -30.92
N GLY A 365 -3.84 -31.47 -31.91
CA GLY A 365 -2.43 -31.83 -31.83
C GLY A 365 -2.14 -33.34 -31.89
N ALA A 366 -3.17 -34.19 -31.77
CA ALA A 366 -2.99 -35.64 -31.89
C ALA A 366 -2.61 -36.03 -33.32
N MET A 367 -1.67 -36.96 -33.46
CA MET A 367 -1.26 -37.52 -34.73
C MET A 367 -2.43 -38.27 -35.37
N ALA A 368 -2.73 -37.93 -36.62
CA ALA A 368 -3.73 -38.61 -37.42
C ALA A 368 -3.31 -40.06 -37.68
N ARG A 369 -4.27 -40.99 -37.56
CA ARG A 369 -4.08 -42.42 -37.81
C ARG A 369 -5.32 -42.99 -38.47
N ASP A 370 -5.10 -43.79 -39.51
CA ASP A 370 -6.14 -44.50 -40.26
C ASP A 370 -7.27 -43.61 -40.79
N GLN A 371 -6.92 -42.49 -41.41
CA GLN A 371 -7.89 -41.50 -41.88
C GLN A 371 -7.34 -40.62 -43.01
N TRP A 372 -8.26 -39.89 -43.66
CA TRP A 372 -7.93 -38.86 -44.64
C TRP A 372 -7.67 -37.51 -43.98
N VAL A 373 -6.63 -36.82 -44.45
CA VAL A 373 -6.29 -35.43 -44.14
C VAL A 373 -6.29 -34.64 -45.44
N GLY A 374 -7.39 -33.95 -45.72
CA GLY A 374 -7.62 -33.36 -47.05
C GLY A 374 -7.62 -34.45 -48.13
N GLN A 375 -6.66 -34.39 -49.05
CA GLN A 375 -6.49 -35.37 -50.12
C GLN A 375 -5.49 -36.49 -49.78
N TYR A 376 -4.85 -36.47 -48.61
CA TYR A 376 -3.81 -37.44 -48.25
C TYR A 376 -4.34 -38.48 -47.26
N TYR A 377 -4.08 -39.77 -47.49
CA TYR A 377 -4.43 -40.83 -46.52
C TYR A 377 -3.23 -41.16 -45.62
N VAL A 378 -3.45 -41.17 -44.31
CA VAL A 378 -2.45 -41.65 -43.33
C VAL A 378 -2.84 -43.02 -42.80
N GLY A 379 -1.88 -43.95 -42.76
CA GLY A 379 -2.06 -45.33 -42.32
C GLY A 379 -2.31 -45.47 -40.82
N THR A 380 -2.46 -46.71 -40.34
CA THR A 380 -2.69 -47.00 -38.92
C THR A 380 -1.51 -46.61 -38.02
N ASP A 381 -0.32 -46.52 -38.59
CA ASP A 381 0.92 -46.02 -37.99
C ASP A 381 1.07 -44.50 -38.11
N GLY A 382 0.13 -43.81 -38.78
CA GLY A 382 0.11 -42.37 -39.02
C GLY A 382 0.97 -41.90 -40.19
N LEU A 383 1.67 -42.79 -40.88
CA LEU A 383 2.47 -42.44 -42.05
C LEU A 383 1.58 -42.16 -43.27
N TRP A 384 1.86 -41.09 -44.00
CA TRP A 384 1.30 -40.90 -45.33
C TRP A 384 1.74 -42.04 -46.26
N ASP A 385 0.78 -42.79 -46.79
CA ASP A 385 1.05 -44.00 -47.57
C ASP A 385 1.26 -43.75 -49.07
N GLY A 386 1.37 -42.48 -49.46
CA GLY A 386 1.57 -42.06 -50.85
C GLY A 386 0.29 -41.98 -51.68
N ARG A 387 -0.89 -42.32 -51.14
CA ARG A 387 -2.17 -42.02 -51.79
C ARG A 387 -2.47 -40.52 -51.62
N SER A 388 -2.74 -39.82 -52.73
CA SER A 388 -3.03 -38.37 -52.79
C SER A 388 -4.17 -38.06 -53.76
#